data_AF-A0A420WUJ8-F1
#
_entry.id   AF-A0A420WUJ8-F1
#
_cell.length_a   1.000
_cell.length_b   1.000
_cell.length_c   1.000
_cell.angle_alpha   90.00
_cell.angle_beta   90.00
_cell.angle_gamma   90.00
#
_symmetry.space_group_name_H-M   'P 1'
#
loop_
_entity.id
_entity.type
_entity.pdbx_description
1 polymer ?
#
loop_
_entity_poly.entity_id
_entity_poly.type
_entity_poly.pdbx_seq_one_letter_code
_entity_poly.pdbx_strand_id
1 'polypeptide(L)' 'MLAQLIEEIGTVKVAKACGVSKGLVSIWKRNGTLPYKHPGNRTAGYERAIARLAGMPVAELRKQIRQEGAA' A
#
# COMPACT_ATOMS: atom_id res chain seq x y z
N MET A 1 -3.09 8.86 -4.55
CA MET A 1 -3.75 7.56 -4.76
C MET A 1 -3.47 6.58 -3.63
N LEU A 2 -2.24 6.14 -3.35
CA LEU A 2 -2.01 5.18 -2.24
C LEU A 2 -2.50 5.73 -0.90
N ALA A 3 -2.24 7.02 -0.64
CA ALA A 3 -2.70 7.70 0.56
C ALA A 3 -4.24 7.74 0.67
N GLN A 4 -4.93 8.01 -0.44
CA GLN A 4 -6.40 8.05 -0.51
C GLN A 4 -7.00 6.65 -0.31
N LEU A 5 -6.45 5.63 -0.97
CA LEU A 5 -6.85 4.24 -0.76
C LEU A 5 -6.70 3.84 0.72
N ILE A 6 -5.59 4.24 1.36
CA ILE A 6 -5.38 3.97 2.79
C ILE A 6 -6.37 4.76 3.66
N GLU A 7 -6.77 5.98 3.28
CA GLU A 7 -7.83 6.74 3.98
C GLU A 7 -9.19 6.08 3.86
N GLU A 8 -9.60 5.71 2.65
CA GLU A 8 -10.89 5.07 2.38
C GLU A 8 -11.01 3.71 3.07
N ILE A 9 -9.94 2.91 3.03
CA ILE A 9 -9.91 1.58 3.67
C ILE A 9 -9.74 1.68 5.19
N GLY A 10 -8.96 2.67 5.64
CA GLY A 10 -8.56 2.87 7.02
C GLY A 10 -7.22 2.24 7.38
N THR A 11 -6.33 3.05 7.98
CA THR A 11 -4.97 2.68 8.42
C THR A 11 -4.92 1.41 9.27
N VAL A 12 -5.87 1.22 10.17
CA VAL A 12 -5.92 0.04 11.07
C VAL A 12 -6.18 -1.25 10.28
N LYS A 13 -7.09 -1.19 9.31
CA LYS A 13 -7.49 -2.35 8.49
C LYS A 13 -6.36 -2.75 7.55
N VAL A 14 -5.70 -1.76 6.93
CA VAL A 14 -4.52 -1.97 6.10
C VAL A 14 -3.38 -2.58 6.91
N ALA A 15 -3.10 -2.05 8.11
CA ALA A 15 -2.05 -2.57 9.00
C ALA A 15 -2.29 -4.04 9.36
N LYS A 16 -3.52 -4.39 9.73
CA LYS A 16 -3.91 -5.76 10.07
C LYS A 16 -3.76 -6.72 8.87
N ALA A 17 -4.20 -6.31 7.68
CA ALA A 17 -4.11 -7.14 6.49
C ALA A 17 -2.67 -7.33 5.99
N CYS A 18 -1.83 -6.31 6.16
CA CYS A 18 -0.42 -6.38 5.76
C CYS A 18 0.49 -7.00 6.84
N GLY A 19 -0.01 -7.22 8.06
CA GLY A 19 0.81 -7.73 9.17
C GLY A 19 1.89 -6.74 9.62
N VAL A 20 1.62 -5.44 9.56
CA VAL A 20 2.56 -4.37 9.91
C VAL A 20 2.01 -3.43 10.98
N SER A 21 2.87 -2.58 11.54
CA SER A 21 2.43 -1.56 12.50
C SER A 21 1.65 -0.43 11.83
N LYS A 22 0.72 0.19 12.57
CA LYS A 22 -0.04 1.37 12.10
C LYS A 22 0.90 2.51 11.69
N GLY A 23 2.00 2.70 12.44
CA GLY A 23 3.02 3.71 12.14
C GLY A 23 3.66 3.51 10.77
N LEU A 24 3.92 2.27 10.38
CA LEU A 24 4.47 1.97 9.05
C LEU A 24 3.48 2.32 7.93
N VAL A 25 2.19 2.02 8.11
CA VAL A 25 1.15 2.41 7.15
C VAL A 25 1.00 3.94 7.07
N SER A 26 1.12 4.65 8.20
CA SER A 26 1.14 6.12 8.19
C SER A 26 2.34 6.67 7.41
N ILE A 27 3.50 6.02 7.47
CA ILE A 27 4.66 6.39 6.65
C ILE A 27 4.36 6.17 5.16
N TRP A 28 3.72 5.05 4.79
CA TRP A 28 3.34 4.80 3.38
C TRP A 28 2.36 5.83 2.87
N LYS A 29 1.36 6.19 3.69
CA LYS A 29 0.40 7.25 3.39
C LYS A 29 1.12 8.59 3.18
N ARG A 30 2.03 8.97 4.08
CA ARG A 30 2.79 10.22 3.98
C ARG A 30 3.70 10.26 2.74
N ASN A 31 4.35 9.14 2.42
CA ASN A 31 5.29 9.05 1.32
C ASN A 31 4.63 8.76 -0.03
N GLY A 32 3.32 8.48 -0.04
CA GLY A 32 2.57 8.08 -1.23
C GLY A 32 3.01 6.74 -1.85
N THR A 33 3.93 6.01 -1.21
CA THR A 33 4.57 4.83 -1.80
C THR A 33 4.77 3.71 -0.78
N LEU A 34 4.79 2.47 -1.29
CA LEU A 34 5.18 1.30 -0.52
C LEU A 34 6.70 1.16 -0.50
N PRO A 35 7.30 0.57 0.56
CA PRO A 35 8.74 0.38 0.65
C PRO A 35 9.22 -0.52 -0.49
N TYR A 36 10.00 0.05 -1.41
CA TYR A 36 10.47 -0.62 -2.62
C TYR A 36 11.58 -1.66 -2.36
N LYS A 37 12.23 -1.60 -1.20
CA LYS A 37 13.38 -2.43 -0.84
C LYS A 37 13.23 -3.03 0.55
N HIS A 38 12.30 -3.97 0.70
CA HIS A 38 12.42 -4.95 1.79
C HIS A 38 13.11 -6.21 1.24
N PRO A 39 14.23 -6.66 1.85
CA PRO A 39 14.77 -7.98 1.52
C PRO A 39 13.69 -9.03 1.79
N GLY A 40 13.34 -9.82 0.78
CA GLY A 40 12.38 -10.94 0.90
C GLY A 40 10.96 -10.73 0.35
N ASN A 41 10.76 -9.95 -0.73
CA ASN A 41 9.49 -9.89 -1.47
C ASN A 41 8.24 -9.42 -0.69
N ARG A 42 8.40 -8.83 0.50
CA ARG A 42 7.27 -8.40 1.34
C ARG A 42 6.39 -7.34 0.68
N THR A 43 6.98 -6.50 -0.18
CA THR A 43 6.27 -5.46 -0.94
C THR A 43 5.15 -6.07 -1.80
N ALA A 44 5.40 -7.19 -2.48
CA ALA A 44 4.39 -7.87 -3.29
C ALA A 44 3.24 -8.46 -2.45
N GLY A 45 3.49 -8.77 -1.18
CA GLY A 45 2.46 -9.19 -0.22
C GLY A 45 1.58 -8.02 0.22
N TYR A 46 2.17 -6.86 0.50
CA TYR A 46 1.44 -5.65 0.87
C TYR A 46 0.56 -5.15 -0.28
N GLU A 47 1.09 -5.11 -1.51
CA GLU A 47 0.33 -4.76 -2.70
C GLU A 47 -0.88 -5.68 -2.89
N ARG A 48 -0.70 -6.99 -2.69
CA ARG A 48 -1.80 -7.97 -2.73
C ARG A 48 -2.85 -7.71 -1.67
N ALA A 49 -2.44 -7.45 -0.44
CA ALA A 49 -3.35 -7.17 0.66
C ALA A 49 -4.15 -5.88 0.43
N ILE A 50 -3.49 -4.81 -0.01
CA ILE A 50 -4.12 -3.51 -0.27
C ILE A 50 -5.07 -3.62 -1.47
N ALA A 51 -4.65 -4.25 -2.57
CA ALA A 51 -5.50 -4.43 -3.74
C ALA A 51 -6.76 -5.25 -3.41
N ARG A 52 -6.62 -6.29 -2.60
CA ARG A 52 -7.76 -7.09 -2.12
C ARG A 52 -8.72 -6.27 -1.26
N LEU A 53 -8.21 -5.39 -0.40
CA LEU A 53 -9.04 -4.50 0.42
C LEU A 53 -9.73 -3.42 -0.40
N ALA A 54 -9.06 -2.92 -1.44
CA ALA A 54 -9.58 -1.93 -2.38
C ALA A 54 -10.53 -2.54 -3.43
N GLY A 55 -10.64 -3.87 -3.51
CA GLY A 55 -11.48 -4.54 -4.50
C GLY A 55 -10.99 -4.43 -5.93
N MET A 56 -9.69 -4.22 -6.15
CA MET A 56 -9.09 -4.04 -7.49
C MET A 56 -7.95 -5.04 -7.76
N PRO A 57 -7.57 -5.25 -9.03
CA PRO A 57 -6.40 -6.03 -9.38
C PRO A 57 -5.08 -5.40 -8.89
N VAL A 58 -4.14 -6.24 -8.47
CA VAL A 58 -2.79 -5.80 -8.02
C VAL A 58 -2.03 -5.04 -9.11
N ALA A 59 -2.22 -5.44 -10.37
CA ALA A 59 -1.60 -4.76 -11.50
C ALA A 59 -2.10 -3.31 -11.64
N GLU A 60 -3.37 -3.07 -11.36
CA GLU A 60 -3.98 -1.74 -11.38
C GLU A 60 -3.44 -0.88 -10.24
N LEU A 61 -3.39 -1.43 -9.01
CA LEU A 61 -2.77 -0.77 -7.87
C LEU A 61 -1.32 -0.37 -8.17
N ARG A 62 -0.52 -1.28 -8.74
CA ARG A 62 0.88 -1.00 -9.13
C ARG A 62 0.99 0.11 -10.15
N LYS A 63 0.10 0.13 -11.16
CA LYS A 63 0.06 1.18 -12.18
C LYS A 63 -0.22 2.53 -11.51
N GLN A 64 -1.20 2.59 -10.62
CA GLN A 64 -1.57 3.80 -9.90
C GLN A 64 -0.44 4.31 -8.98
N ILE A 65 0.20 3.42 -8.20
CA ILE A 65 1.34 3.79 -7.33
C ILE A 65 2.52 4.31 -8.17
N ARG A 66 2.80 3.67 -9.32
CA ARG A 66 3.95 4.02 -10.17
C ARG A 66 3.74 5.33 -10.93
N GLN A 67 2.49 5.69 -11.25
CA GLN A 67 2.16 6.97 -11.87
C GLN A 67 2.33 8.16 -10.92
N GLU A 68 2.19 7.96 -9.60
CA GLU A 68 2.38 9.03 -8.61
C GLU A 68 3.81 9.14 -8.08
N GLY A 69 4.55 8.04 -7.97
CA GLY A 69 5.94 8.07 -7.50
C GLY A 69 6.95 8.63 -8.50
N ALA A 70 6.52 9.03 -9.70
CA ALA A 70 7.35 9.56 -10.78
C ALA A 70 7.19 11.08 -11.01
N ALA A 71 6.41 11.76 -10.16
CA ALA A 71 6.28 13.22 -10.09
C ALA A 71 6.96 13.74 -8.82
#